data_AF-A0A7S0VGN6-F1
#
_entry.id   AF-A0A7S0VGN6-F1
#
_cell.length_a   1.000
_cell.length_b   1.000
_cell.length_c   1.000
_cell.angle_alpha   90.00
_cell.angle_beta   90.00
_cell.angle_gamma   90.00
#
_symmetry.space_group_name_H-M   'P 1'
#
loop_
_entity.id
_entity.type
_entity.pdbx_description
1 polymer ?
#
loop_
_entity_poly.entity_id
_entity_poly.type
_entity_poly.pdbx_seq_one_letter_code
_entity_poly.pdbx_strand_id
1 'polypeptide(L)'
;MCSVPSESCKALGVRENLCGECEALPGGKKGFRLYNPGGITFDGYTFDDSNNGPGSQQVLNVCMLARYGNKGDYGAAGAAKATSLALTARGTVKGPHFYGACSEGGCGACSNNGLLPPGADWRMLAIGNSCNGDHDLDRAWAGVECHF
;
A
#
# COMPACT_ATOMS: atom_id res chain seq x y z
N MET A 1 -0.05 -17.86 -2.26
CA MET A 1 0.88 -17.20 -3.21
C MET A 1 0.07 -16.20 -4.00
N CYS A 2 0.49 -14.94 -4.04
CA CYS A 2 -0.21 -13.86 -4.73
C CYS A 2 -0.25 -14.11 -6.24
N SER A 3 -1.35 -13.79 -6.92
CA SER A 3 -1.44 -13.92 -8.38
C SER A 3 -0.67 -12.80 -9.08
N VAL A 4 -0.06 -13.11 -10.22
CA VAL A 4 0.51 -12.10 -11.14
C VAL A 4 -0.61 -11.12 -11.55
N PRO A 5 -0.35 -9.80 -11.66
CA PRO A 5 -1.37 -8.85 -12.12
C PRO A 5 -2.01 -9.27 -13.44
N SER A 6 -3.33 -9.13 -13.53
CA SER A 6 -4.08 -9.34 -14.78
C SER A 6 -3.68 -8.35 -15.87
N GLU A 7 -3.97 -8.64 -17.14
CA GLU A 7 -3.67 -7.71 -18.25
C GLU A 7 -4.39 -6.36 -18.09
N SER A 8 -5.58 -6.34 -17.50
CA SER A 8 -6.29 -5.09 -17.16
C SER A 8 -5.55 -4.28 -16.10
N CYS A 9 -5.09 -4.92 -15.01
CA CYS A 9 -4.23 -4.28 -14.02
C CYS A 9 -2.94 -3.73 -14.66
N LYS A 10 -2.28 -4.50 -15.53
CA LYS A 10 -1.07 -4.08 -16.24
C LYS A 10 -1.33 -2.90 -17.18
N ALA A 11 -2.48 -2.84 -17.85
CA ALA A 11 -2.86 -1.72 -18.71
C ALA A 11 -3.07 -0.42 -17.92
N LEU A 12 -3.53 -0.53 -16.67
CA LEU A 12 -3.55 0.58 -15.71
C LEU A 12 -2.15 0.89 -15.14
N GLY A 13 -1.16 0.05 -15.48
CA GLY A 13 0.22 0.04 -15.05
C GLY A 13 0.40 -0.27 -13.56
N VAL A 14 -0.45 -1.14 -13.02
CA VAL A 14 -0.20 -1.81 -11.74
C VAL A 14 0.90 -2.86 -11.97
N ARG A 15 1.95 -2.80 -11.15
CA ARG A 15 3.06 -3.75 -11.16
C ARG A 15 2.98 -4.76 -10.03
N GLU A 16 2.47 -4.33 -8.88
CA GLU A 16 2.19 -5.17 -7.73
C GLU A 16 0.70 -5.07 -7.44
N ASN A 17 -0.06 -6.14 -7.68
CA ASN A 17 -1.52 -6.11 -7.49
C ASN A 17 -1.93 -6.36 -6.04
N LEU A 18 -0.97 -6.57 -5.12
CA LEU A 18 -1.21 -6.76 -3.69
C LEU A 18 -2.30 -7.81 -3.40
N CYS A 19 -2.38 -8.82 -4.27
CA CYS A 19 -3.35 -9.90 -4.25
C CYS A 19 -4.80 -9.46 -4.43
N GLY A 20 -5.02 -8.32 -5.08
CA GLY A 20 -6.33 -7.84 -5.48
C GLY A 20 -6.51 -7.74 -7.00
N GLU A 21 -7.70 -7.26 -7.34
CA GLU A 21 -8.09 -6.87 -8.69
C GLU A 21 -8.04 -5.36 -8.83
N CYS A 22 -7.88 -4.86 -10.06
CA CYS A 22 -7.74 -3.43 -10.33
C CYS A 22 -8.76 -2.92 -11.34
N GLU A 23 -9.25 -1.71 -11.10
CA GLU A 23 -10.14 -0.98 -12.00
C GLU A 23 -9.67 0.47 -12.19
N ALA A 24 -10.00 1.06 -13.34
CA ALA A 24 -9.74 2.47 -13.59
C ALA A 24 -10.60 3.33 -12.66
N LEU A 25 -10.09 4.50 -12.28
CA LEU A 25 -10.92 5.46 -11.55
C LEU A 25 -12.04 6.01 -12.44
N PRO A 26 -13.25 6.22 -11.89
CA PRO A 26 -14.37 6.75 -12.65
C PRO A 26 -14.10 8.19 -13.13
N GLY A 27 -14.72 8.56 -14.25
CA GLY A 27 -14.68 9.92 -14.79
C GLY A 27 -13.35 10.31 -15.46
N GLY A 28 -12.56 9.34 -15.90
CA GLY A 28 -11.31 9.59 -16.63
C GLY A 28 -10.17 10.13 -15.75
N LYS A 29 -10.29 10.01 -14.42
CA LYS A 29 -9.23 10.38 -13.49
C LYS A 29 -8.02 9.47 -13.68
N LYS A 30 -6.82 10.03 -13.61
CA LYS A 30 -5.56 9.28 -13.67
C LYS A 30 -5.36 8.51 -12.35
N GLY A 31 -5.25 7.20 -12.44
CA GLY A 31 -5.10 6.34 -11.29
C GLY A 31 -5.81 5.00 -11.45
N PHE A 32 -5.90 4.26 -10.35
CA PHE A 32 -6.62 3.00 -10.28
C PHE A 32 -7.14 2.77 -8.86
N ARG A 33 -8.16 1.94 -8.75
CA ARG A 33 -8.52 1.27 -7.50
C ARG A 33 -7.99 -0.15 -7.55
N LEU A 34 -7.40 -0.60 -6.45
CA LEU A 34 -6.97 -1.99 -6.23
C LEU A 34 -7.76 -2.52 -5.03
N TYR A 35 -8.39 -3.67 -5.18
CA TYR A 35 -9.31 -4.21 -4.18
C TYR A 35 -9.21 -5.73 -4.03
N ASN A 36 -9.16 -6.20 -2.78
CA ASN A 36 -9.35 -7.58 -2.36
C ASN A 36 -10.21 -7.60 -1.08
N PRO A 37 -11.44 -8.14 -1.11
CA PRO A 37 -12.27 -8.23 0.10
C PRO A 37 -11.64 -9.10 1.21
N GLY A 38 -10.74 -10.01 0.85
CA GLY A 38 -9.97 -10.84 1.78
C GLY A 38 -8.71 -10.17 2.35
N GLY A 39 -8.45 -8.91 2.01
CA GLY A 39 -7.27 -8.17 2.46
C GLY A 39 -6.18 -8.09 1.40
N ILE A 40 -5.75 -6.88 1.07
CA ILE A 40 -4.57 -6.69 0.21
C ILE A 40 -3.30 -6.99 1.00
N THR A 41 -2.35 -7.66 0.36
CA THR A 41 -1.09 -8.06 1.02
C THR A 41 0.09 -7.93 0.09
N PHE A 42 1.26 -7.67 0.68
CA PHE A 42 2.55 -7.80 0.02
C PHE A 42 3.42 -8.73 0.85
N ASP A 43 4.02 -9.74 0.21
CA ASP A 43 4.90 -10.72 0.87
C ASP A 43 4.27 -11.44 2.08
N GLY A 44 2.93 -11.59 2.07
CA GLY A 44 2.17 -12.21 3.15
C GLY A 44 1.76 -11.26 4.28
N TYR A 45 2.12 -9.97 4.20
CA TYR A 45 1.79 -8.95 5.19
C TYR A 45 0.73 -7.98 4.68
N THR A 46 -0.19 -7.59 5.57
CA THR A 46 -1.14 -6.50 5.34
C THR A 46 -0.49 -5.15 5.68
N PHE A 47 -1.29 -4.09 5.72
CA PHE A 47 -0.85 -2.75 6.10
C PHE A 47 -1.55 -2.35 7.40
N ASP A 48 -0.85 -1.60 8.25
CA ASP A 48 -1.32 -1.13 9.56
C ASP A 48 -2.64 -0.38 9.43
N ASP A 49 -3.58 -0.65 10.32
CA ASP A 49 -4.91 -0.03 10.25
C ASP A 49 -4.98 1.40 10.82
N SER A 50 -3.87 1.88 11.36
CA SER A 50 -3.62 3.29 11.67
C SER A 50 -3.10 4.05 10.45
N ASN A 51 -3.25 5.39 10.44
CA ASN A 51 -2.74 6.25 9.38
C ASN A 51 -3.15 5.79 7.96
N ASN A 52 -4.40 5.33 7.80
CA ASN A 52 -4.97 4.84 6.54
C ASN A 52 -5.89 5.87 5.85
N GLY A 53 -5.94 7.10 6.38
CA GLY A 53 -6.72 8.20 5.84
C GLY A 53 -6.11 8.81 4.56
N PRO A 54 -6.88 9.64 3.83
CA PRO A 54 -6.40 10.27 2.61
C PRO A 54 -5.10 11.05 2.81
N GLY A 55 -4.12 10.80 1.93
CA GLY A 55 -2.84 11.52 1.90
C GLY A 55 -1.84 11.16 2.98
N SER A 56 -2.11 10.16 3.82
CA SER A 56 -1.09 9.65 4.74
C SER A 56 0.10 9.07 3.99
N GLN A 57 1.29 9.17 4.56
CA GLN A 57 2.51 8.67 3.93
C GLN A 57 2.40 7.17 3.64
N GLN A 58 1.81 6.41 4.57
CA GLN A 58 1.56 4.98 4.39
C GLN A 58 0.69 4.70 3.16
N VAL A 59 -0.44 5.41 2.99
CA VAL A 59 -1.32 5.22 1.82
C VAL A 59 -0.58 5.56 0.53
N LEU A 60 0.14 6.68 0.51
CA LEU A 60 0.91 7.08 -0.67
C LEU A 60 1.95 6.00 -1.00
N ASN A 61 2.69 5.51 -0.01
CA ASN A 61 3.68 4.45 -0.18
C ASN A 61 3.08 3.13 -0.68
N VAL A 62 1.89 2.73 -0.21
CA VAL A 62 1.19 1.53 -0.72
C VAL A 62 0.76 1.74 -2.18
N CYS A 63 0.31 2.93 -2.55
CA CYS A 63 0.03 3.26 -3.95
C CYS A 63 1.29 3.23 -4.82
N MET A 64 2.42 3.70 -4.30
CA MET A 64 3.72 3.61 -4.98
C MET A 64 4.15 2.16 -5.16
N LEU A 65 3.99 1.33 -4.14
CA LEU A 65 4.24 -0.11 -4.22
C LEU A 65 3.40 -0.75 -5.32
N ALA A 66 2.10 -0.47 -5.36
CA ALA A 66 1.21 -1.02 -6.37
C ALA A 66 1.59 -0.58 -7.81
N ARG A 67 1.92 0.70 -7.98
CA ARG A 67 2.25 1.31 -9.29
C ARG A 67 3.63 0.91 -9.81
N TYR A 68 4.63 0.93 -8.94
CA TYR A 68 6.03 0.83 -9.34
C TYR A 68 6.68 -0.52 -8.94
N GLY A 69 6.02 -1.28 -8.07
CA GLY A 69 6.52 -2.54 -7.52
C GLY A 69 7.48 -2.31 -6.35
N ASN A 70 7.81 -3.39 -5.64
CA ASN A 70 8.84 -3.34 -4.61
C ASN A 70 10.20 -2.99 -5.23
N LYS A 71 10.96 -2.09 -4.60
CA LYS A 71 12.18 -1.47 -5.19
C LYS A 71 11.91 -0.72 -6.49
N GLY A 72 10.67 -0.33 -6.74
CA GLY A 72 10.29 0.44 -7.91
C GLY A 72 10.89 1.84 -7.89
N ASP A 73 11.23 2.33 -9.08
CA ASP A 73 11.62 3.72 -9.29
C ASP A 73 10.43 4.51 -9.87
N TYR A 74 10.08 5.60 -9.21
CA TYR A 74 9.03 6.51 -9.64
C TYR A 74 9.53 7.80 -10.27
N GLY A 75 10.85 8.05 -10.26
CA GLY A 75 11.56 9.12 -10.95
C GLY A 75 10.72 10.34 -11.34
N ALA A 76 10.65 10.61 -12.65
CA ALA A 76 9.85 11.71 -13.21
C ALA A 76 8.34 11.41 -13.29
N ALA A 77 7.92 10.15 -13.11
CA ALA A 77 6.50 9.76 -13.10
C ALA A 77 5.77 10.26 -11.84
N GLY A 78 6.53 10.48 -10.75
CA GLY A 78 6.07 11.16 -9.55
C GLY A 78 5.34 10.25 -8.56
N ALA A 79 5.16 10.80 -7.36
CA ALA A 79 4.47 10.14 -6.26
C ALA A 79 2.94 10.15 -6.42
N ALA A 80 2.27 9.25 -5.68
CA ALA A 80 0.83 9.30 -5.54
C ALA A 80 0.38 10.63 -4.91
N LYS A 81 -0.78 11.12 -5.31
CA LYS A 81 -1.36 12.39 -4.83
C LYS A 81 -2.01 12.22 -3.48
N ALA A 82 -2.06 13.30 -2.70
CA ALA A 82 -2.69 13.37 -1.37
C ALA A 82 -4.20 13.02 -1.35
N THR A 83 -4.85 12.94 -2.51
CA THR A 83 -6.24 12.45 -2.62
C THR A 83 -6.35 10.92 -2.58
N SER A 84 -5.24 10.20 -2.59
CA SER A 84 -5.21 8.73 -2.45
C SER A 84 -5.59 8.30 -1.06
N LEU A 85 -6.31 7.19 -0.94
CA LEU A 85 -6.88 6.69 0.31
C LEU A 85 -6.82 5.16 0.39
N ALA A 86 -6.77 4.63 1.61
CA ALA A 86 -7.05 3.22 1.84
C ALA A 86 -8.55 2.94 1.77
N LEU A 87 -8.89 1.71 1.37
CA LEU A 87 -10.22 1.16 1.46
C LEU A 87 -10.25 0.18 2.63
N THR A 88 -10.95 0.53 3.68
CA THR A 88 -11.10 -0.35 4.84
C THR A 88 -11.87 -1.61 4.45
N ALA A 89 -11.37 -2.79 4.82
CA ALA A 89 -12.11 -4.02 4.62
C ALA A 89 -13.40 -4.02 5.44
N ARG A 90 -14.49 -4.53 4.85
CA ARG A 90 -15.64 -4.98 5.63
C ARG A 90 -15.32 -6.40 6.12
N GLY A 91 -15.24 -6.60 7.44
CA GLY A 91 -14.98 -7.92 8.05
C GLY A 91 -13.93 -7.94 9.14
N THR A 92 -13.57 -9.14 9.60
CA THR A 92 -12.68 -9.44 10.74
C THR A 92 -11.32 -9.98 10.31
N VAL A 93 -10.94 -9.84 9.03
CA VAL A 93 -9.67 -10.39 8.54
C VAL A 93 -8.52 -9.66 9.21
N LYS A 94 -7.73 -10.42 9.96
CA LYS A 94 -6.52 -9.96 10.63
C LYS A 94 -5.32 -10.71 10.09
N GLY A 95 -4.18 -10.03 10.04
CA GLY A 95 -2.94 -10.63 9.58
C GLY A 95 -1.74 -9.86 10.11
N PRO A 96 -0.53 -10.44 9.99
CA PRO A 96 0.69 -9.70 10.27
C PRO A 96 0.77 -8.54 9.27
N HIS A 97 1.25 -7.39 9.71
CA HIS A 97 1.17 -6.15 8.94
C HIS A 97 2.49 -5.40 8.99
N PHE A 98 2.77 -4.60 7.96
CA PHE A 98 3.85 -3.61 8.05
C PHE A 98 3.49 -2.55 9.07
N TYR A 99 4.44 -2.13 9.89
CA TYR A 99 4.25 -1.09 10.90
C TYR A 99 3.99 0.26 10.22
N GLY A 100 2.87 0.90 10.59
CA GLY A 100 2.42 2.18 10.04
C GLY A 100 1.90 3.17 11.08
N ALA A 101 1.69 2.75 12.33
CA ALA A 101 1.23 3.60 13.43
C ALA A 101 2.30 4.54 14.02
N CYS A 102 3.27 5.02 13.22
CA CYS A 102 4.20 6.07 13.61
C CYS A 102 3.77 7.46 13.11
N SER A 103 4.30 8.51 13.73
CA SER A 103 4.22 9.87 13.17
C SER A 103 5.17 10.04 11.98
N GLU A 104 4.86 11.02 11.12
CA GLU A 104 5.82 11.49 10.12
C GLU A 104 7.11 11.96 10.82
N GLY A 105 8.28 11.62 10.26
CA GLY A 105 9.58 11.86 10.87
C GLY A 105 9.92 10.96 12.06
N GLY A 106 9.12 9.91 12.32
CA GLY A 106 9.43 8.85 13.28
C GLY A 106 10.61 7.96 12.85
N CYS A 107 10.50 6.66 13.04
CA CYS A 107 11.56 5.73 12.67
C CYS A 107 11.54 5.36 11.19
N GLY A 108 12.73 5.23 10.58
CA GLY A 108 12.87 4.92 9.15
C GLY A 108 12.28 3.58 8.70
N ALA A 109 12.04 2.65 9.63
CA ALA A 109 11.44 1.35 9.34
C ALA A 109 9.90 1.37 9.31
N CYS A 110 9.26 2.51 9.61
CA CYS A 110 7.81 2.65 9.58
C CYS A 110 7.32 3.15 8.22
N SER A 111 6.25 2.53 7.71
CA SER A 111 5.64 2.86 6.41
C SER A 111 5.02 4.27 6.36
N ASN A 112 4.74 4.89 7.51
CA ASN A 112 4.19 6.23 7.62
C ASN A 112 5.23 7.32 7.97
N ASN A 113 6.50 6.97 8.12
CA ASN A 113 7.56 7.91 8.50
C ASN A 113 7.74 9.07 7.49
N GLY A 114 7.46 8.80 6.22
CA GLY A 114 7.61 9.72 5.10
C GLY A 114 7.42 8.96 3.80
N LEU A 115 7.46 9.67 2.67
CA LEU A 115 7.51 8.98 1.37
C LEU A 115 8.77 8.13 1.29
N LEU A 116 8.60 6.85 0.96
CA LEU A 116 9.72 5.96 0.72
C LEU A 116 10.47 6.44 -0.53
N PRO A 117 11.81 6.52 -0.50
CA PRO A 117 12.58 6.94 -1.66
C PRO A 117 12.46 5.91 -2.81
N PRO A 118 12.72 6.31 -4.06
CA PRO A 118 12.80 5.36 -5.17
C PRO A 118 13.78 4.23 -4.87
N GLY A 119 13.41 2.99 -5.21
CA GLY A 119 14.24 1.82 -4.93
C GLY A 119 14.14 1.27 -3.50
N ALA A 120 13.35 1.90 -2.61
CA ALA A 120 13.11 1.37 -1.27
C ALA A 120 12.52 -0.06 -1.31
N ASP A 121 12.98 -0.89 -0.38
CA ASP A 121 12.53 -2.27 -0.22
C ASP A 121 11.56 -2.37 0.96
N TRP A 122 10.30 -2.70 0.67
CA TRP A 122 9.27 -2.92 1.68
C TRP A 122 9.65 -4.01 2.68
N ARG A 123 10.49 -4.98 2.28
CA ARG A 123 10.97 -6.05 3.15
C ARG A 123 11.94 -5.58 4.23
N MET A 124 12.39 -4.33 4.15
CA MET A 124 13.25 -3.69 5.17
C MET A 124 12.44 -2.90 6.20
N LEU A 125 11.12 -2.77 6.01
CA LEU A 125 10.25 -2.13 6.99
C LEU A 125 9.97 -3.08 8.16
N ALA A 126 9.66 -2.49 9.32
CA ALA A 126 9.22 -3.23 10.48
C ALA A 126 7.82 -3.82 10.26
N ILE A 127 7.52 -4.91 10.97
CA ILE A 127 6.23 -5.60 10.98
C ILE A 127 5.64 -5.50 12.39
N GLY A 128 4.33 -5.37 12.53
CA GLY A 128 3.66 -5.22 13.83
C GLY A 128 3.53 -3.75 14.24
N ASN A 129 3.57 -3.46 15.54
CA ASN A 129 3.22 -2.15 16.10
C ASN A 129 4.41 -1.30 16.59
N SER A 130 5.63 -1.66 16.22
CA SER A 130 6.81 -0.91 16.64
C SER A 130 7.93 -0.88 15.63
N CYS A 131 8.84 0.09 15.79
CA CYS A 131 10.03 0.27 14.96
C CYS A 131 11.00 -0.91 14.99
N ASN A 132 10.97 -1.74 16.05
CA ASN A 132 11.79 -2.95 16.16
C ASN A 132 11.03 -4.21 15.69
N GLY A 133 9.77 -4.02 15.31
CA GLY A 133 8.82 -5.06 14.98
C GLY A 133 8.30 -5.82 16.20
N ASP A 134 7.12 -6.40 16.02
CA ASP A 134 6.50 -7.37 16.92
C ASP A 134 5.57 -8.31 16.12
N HIS A 135 4.76 -9.09 16.82
CA HIS A 135 3.88 -10.10 16.21
C HIS A 135 2.40 -9.70 16.26
N ASP A 136 2.11 -8.41 16.37
CA ASP A 136 0.73 -7.93 16.39
C ASP A 136 0.00 -8.22 15.07
N LEU A 137 -1.33 -8.28 15.16
CA LEU A 137 -2.22 -8.61 14.07
C LEU A 137 -3.31 -7.53 13.93
N ASP A 138 -3.19 -6.76 12.86
CA ASP A 138 -4.11 -5.69 12.52
C ASP A 138 -5.16 -6.12 11.52
N ARG A 139 -6.21 -5.31 11.44
CA ARG A 139 -7.23 -5.47 10.41
C ARG A 139 -6.64 -5.18 9.04
N ALA A 140 -6.80 -6.12 8.12
CA ALA A 140 -6.37 -5.93 6.74
C ALA A 140 -7.13 -4.79 6.06
N TRP A 141 -6.44 -4.02 5.21
CA TRP A 141 -7.09 -3.13 4.26
C TRP A 141 -7.71 -3.97 3.14
N ALA A 142 -8.91 -3.64 2.68
CA ALA A 142 -9.46 -4.30 1.51
C ALA A 142 -8.92 -3.70 0.20
N GLY A 143 -8.24 -2.56 0.24
CA GLY A 143 -7.75 -1.96 -0.98
C GLY A 143 -7.14 -0.59 -0.80
N VAL A 144 -6.82 0.02 -1.93
CA VAL A 144 -6.39 1.41 -2.06
C VAL A 144 -7.03 2.03 -3.30
N GLU A 145 -7.36 3.31 -3.21
CA GLU A 145 -7.66 4.16 -4.35
C GLU A 145 -6.48 5.10 -4.57
N CYS A 146 -5.79 4.93 -5.69
CA CYS A 146 -4.51 5.60 -5.97
C CYS A 146 -4.67 6.62 -7.09
N HIS A 147 -4.32 7.87 -6.81
CA HIS A 147 -4.37 8.98 -7.77
C HIS A 147 -2.96 9.40 -8.16
N PHE A 148 -2.72 9.58 -9.47
CA PHE A 148 -1.44 9.99 -10.03
C PHE A 148 -1.60 11.19 -10.97
#